data_AF-A0A142YMX3-F1
#
_entry.id   AF-A0A142YMX3-F1
#
_cell.length_a   1.000
_cell.length_b   1.000
_cell.length_c   1.000
_cell.angle_alpha   90.00
_cell.angle_beta   90.00
_cell.angle_gamma   90.00
#
_symmetry.space_group_name_H-M   'P 1'
#
loop_
_entity.id
_entity.type
_entity.pdbx_description
1 polymer ?
#
loop_
_entity_poly.entity_id
_entity_poly.type
_entity_poly.pdbx_seq_one_letter_code
_entity_poly.pdbx_strand_id
1 'polypeptide(L)'
;MSDIVGPDEEPIYRVGPLLSDGETNHKQALGLSLYPEYLPVNLSLAPDRSSGYRVCRFATEGCGGGKCTYSAGNGNQAATRLPRIAKTRLFFRDRELFRWKLFYELEAFRERARREGRTLVVRLNTYSDLAWETLEPDLFTEFHDARFLDYTKEYERMTSELPPNYSLLFSRSEENDAQARELLSRGHNVSVVFEVAPGVDLPTRWPDPEGGFEVIDGDHHDYRFLDPMPRVVGLRRKGWRLGGDTTGFVVHPESAHLG
;
A
#
# COMPACT_ATOMS: atom_id res chain seq x y z
N MET A 1 -12.97 -26.51 19.29
CA MET A 1 -14.30 -27.15 19.15
C MET A 1 -14.93 -26.54 17.93
N SER A 2 -15.20 -27.38 16.94
CA SER A 2 -15.68 -27.01 15.61
C SER A 2 -17.19 -26.79 15.67
N ASP A 3 -17.62 -25.54 15.56
CA ASP A 3 -19.02 -25.25 15.32
C ASP A 3 -19.34 -25.59 13.86
N ILE A 4 -20.29 -26.50 13.69
CA ILE A 4 -20.86 -26.94 12.42
C ILE A 4 -21.83 -25.84 12.00
N VAL A 5 -21.43 -25.02 11.03
CA VAL A 5 -22.26 -23.96 10.43
C VAL A 5 -23.01 -24.56 9.23
N GLY A 6 -24.34 -24.41 9.21
CA GLY A 6 -25.20 -24.90 8.11
C GLY A 6 -24.90 -24.20 6.77
N PRO A 7 -25.40 -24.73 5.65
CA PRO A 7 -25.07 -24.26 4.30
C PRO A 7 -25.50 -22.81 3.99
N ASP A 8 -26.35 -22.21 4.82
CA ASP A 8 -26.95 -20.87 4.61
C ASP A 8 -26.53 -19.80 5.65
N GLU A 9 -25.64 -20.13 6.60
CA GLU A 9 -25.19 -19.16 7.61
C GLU A 9 -23.89 -18.47 7.17
N GLU A 10 -23.94 -17.14 6.99
CA GLU A 10 -22.72 -16.37 6.72
C GLU A 10 -21.74 -16.50 7.90
N PRO A 11 -20.44 -16.76 7.64
CA PRO A 11 -19.44 -16.82 8.69
C PRO A 11 -19.37 -15.51 9.49
N ILE A 12 -19.36 -15.62 10.82
CA ILE A 12 -19.22 -14.47 11.72
C ILE A 12 -17.74 -14.05 11.77
N TYR A 13 -17.46 -12.82 11.36
CA TYR A 13 -16.13 -12.22 11.45
C TYR A 13 -16.03 -11.29 12.66
N ARG A 14 -15.10 -11.57 13.58
CA ARG A 14 -14.82 -10.66 14.70
C ARG A 14 -13.87 -9.55 14.27
N VAL A 15 -14.29 -8.30 14.44
CA VAL A 15 -13.47 -7.13 14.13
C VAL A 15 -12.55 -6.80 15.31
N GLY A 16 -11.26 -7.03 15.14
CA GLY A 16 -10.21 -6.57 16.06
C GLY A 16 -9.80 -5.11 15.80
N PRO A 17 -8.62 -4.67 16.25
CA PRO A 17 -8.08 -3.35 15.90
C PRO A 17 -8.05 -3.12 14.38
N LEU A 18 -8.47 -1.95 13.91
CA LEU A 18 -8.41 -1.58 12.49
C LEU A 18 -6.96 -1.30 12.07
N LEU A 19 -6.23 -0.55 12.88
CA LEU A 19 -4.87 -0.15 12.63
C LEU A 19 -3.88 -1.16 13.22
N SER A 20 -2.81 -1.41 12.48
CA SER A 20 -1.66 -2.18 12.94
C SER A 20 -0.51 -1.25 13.25
N ASP A 21 0.09 -1.45 14.43
CA ASP A 21 1.32 -0.78 14.85
C ASP A 21 2.48 -1.21 13.95
N GLY A 22 3.07 -0.25 13.24
CA GLY A 22 4.14 -0.49 12.31
C GLY A 22 5.44 -0.94 12.94
N GLU A 23 5.64 -0.73 14.26
CA GLU A 23 6.80 -1.28 14.97
C GLU A 23 6.82 -2.82 14.95
N THR A 24 5.66 -3.46 14.77
CA THR A 24 5.53 -4.93 14.69
C THR A 24 5.68 -5.49 13.29
N ASN A 25 5.77 -4.63 12.26
CA ASN A 25 5.94 -5.02 10.86
C ASN A 25 7.41 -4.92 10.46
N HIS A 26 8.01 -6.01 9.96
CA HIS A 26 9.43 -6.07 9.58
C HIS A 26 9.91 -4.89 8.70
N LYS A 27 9.13 -4.50 7.68
CA LYS A 27 9.53 -3.41 6.77
C LYS A 27 9.54 -2.06 7.50
N GLN A 28 8.59 -1.85 8.39
CA GLN A 28 8.43 -0.59 9.09
C GLN A 28 9.35 -0.51 10.31
N ALA A 29 9.66 -1.63 10.95
CA ALA A 29 10.75 -1.74 11.91
C ALA A 29 12.11 -1.35 11.30
N LEU A 30 12.39 -1.77 10.06
CA LEU A 30 13.57 -1.31 9.32
C LEU A 30 13.50 0.21 9.06
N GLY A 31 12.35 0.72 8.61
CA GLY A 31 12.14 2.15 8.44
C GLY A 31 12.35 2.96 9.72
N LEU A 32 11.90 2.46 10.87
CA LEU A 32 12.09 3.09 12.18
C LEU A 32 13.55 3.17 12.61
N SER A 33 14.38 2.21 12.19
CA SER A 33 15.83 2.30 12.44
C SER A 33 16.49 3.45 11.68
N LEU A 34 15.94 3.81 10.51
CA LEU A 34 16.42 4.90 9.67
C LEU A 34 15.80 6.25 10.07
N TYR A 35 14.55 6.23 10.51
CA TYR A 35 13.76 7.42 10.84
C TYR A 35 12.99 7.21 12.16
N PRO A 36 13.67 7.24 13.31
CA PRO A 36 13.09 6.99 14.63
C PRO A 36 12.11 8.08 15.09
N GLU A 37 12.05 9.22 14.39
CA GLU A 37 11.12 10.31 14.62
C GLU A 37 9.70 10.03 14.12
N TYR A 38 9.46 8.94 13.38
CA TYR A 38 8.13 8.57 12.89
C TYR A 38 7.51 7.43 13.68
N LEU A 39 6.19 7.43 13.81
CA LEU A 39 5.40 6.31 14.33
C LEU A 39 4.47 5.81 13.21
N PRO A 40 4.82 4.72 12.48
CA PRO A 40 4.01 4.23 11.39
C PRO A 40 2.81 3.40 11.87
N VAL A 41 1.64 3.60 11.26
CA VAL A 41 0.44 2.79 11.45
C VAL A 41 -0.21 2.49 10.12
N ASN A 42 -0.88 1.34 10.02
CA ASN A 42 -1.46 0.90 8.75
C ASN A 42 -2.84 0.31 8.89
N LEU A 43 -3.67 0.58 7.88
CA LEU A 43 -4.90 -0.15 7.63
C LEU A 43 -4.67 -1.18 6.52
N SER A 44 -4.94 -2.44 6.83
CA SER A 44 -4.92 -3.55 5.88
C SER A 44 -6.33 -4.06 5.63
N LEU A 45 -6.95 -3.59 4.55
CA LEU A 45 -8.20 -4.14 4.02
C LEU A 45 -7.91 -5.40 3.18
N ALA A 46 -8.89 -6.29 3.05
CA ALA A 46 -8.83 -7.46 2.20
C ALA A 46 -8.99 -7.06 0.72
N PRO A 47 -8.02 -7.37 -0.16
CA PRO A 47 -8.02 -6.96 -1.56
C PRO A 47 -8.99 -7.78 -2.42
N ASP A 48 -9.15 -7.33 -3.67
CA ASP A 48 -9.99 -7.96 -4.70
C ASP A 48 -11.39 -8.28 -4.17
N ARG A 49 -11.92 -9.50 -4.34
CA ARG A 49 -13.25 -9.92 -3.86
C ARG A 49 -13.15 -10.83 -2.65
N SER A 50 -11.99 -10.92 -2.00
CA SER A 50 -11.74 -11.86 -0.90
C SER A 50 -12.63 -11.65 0.33
N SER A 51 -13.21 -10.45 0.48
CA SER A 51 -14.20 -10.12 1.52
C SER A 51 -15.66 -10.16 1.04
N GLY A 52 -15.88 -10.33 -0.27
CA GLY A 52 -17.13 -10.05 -0.98
C GLY A 52 -17.22 -8.64 -1.58
N TYR A 53 -16.33 -7.71 -1.19
CA TYR A 53 -16.32 -6.32 -1.66
C TYR A 53 -14.97 -5.93 -2.27
N ARG A 54 -15.00 -5.06 -3.30
CA ARG A 54 -13.81 -4.55 -4.00
C ARG A 54 -13.31 -3.26 -3.34
N VAL A 55 -12.02 -3.24 -2.95
CA VAL A 55 -11.33 -2.09 -2.34
C VAL A 55 -10.20 -1.53 -3.21
N CYS A 56 -9.99 -2.07 -4.41
CA CYS A 56 -9.03 -1.58 -5.38
C CYS A 56 -9.71 -1.64 -6.76
N ARG A 57 -10.02 -0.47 -7.32
CA ARG A 57 -10.77 -0.35 -8.59
C ARG A 57 -9.92 -0.80 -9.78
N PHE A 58 -8.64 -0.45 -9.77
CA PHE A 58 -7.66 -0.70 -10.82
C PHE A 58 -6.84 -1.97 -10.57
N ALA A 59 -7.46 -2.97 -9.94
CA ALA A 59 -6.83 -4.28 -9.80
C ALA A 59 -6.80 -4.96 -11.17
N THR A 60 -5.58 -5.22 -11.66
CA THR A 60 -5.30 -5.88 -12.94
C THR A 60 -5.11 -7.39 -12.77
N GLU A 61 -5.07 -8.14 -13.87
CA GLU A 61 -4.77 -9.58 -13.84
C GLU A 61 -3.40 -9.87 -13.20
N GLY A 62 -2.40 -9.06 -13.53
CA GLY A 62 -1.02 -9.23 -13.09
C GLY A 62 -0.79 -9.04 -11.60
N CYS A 63 -1.61 -8.20 -10.94
CA CYS A 63 -1.61 -8.07 -9.48
C CYS A 63 -2.59 -9.04 -8.78
N GLY A 64 -3.46 -9.72 -9.53
CA GLY A 64 -4.43 -10.71 -9.05
C GLY A 64 -3.82 -12.09 -8.77
N GLY A 65 -4.69 -13.08 -8.53
CA GLY A 65 -4.28 -14.51 -8.49
C GLY A 65 -3.24 -14.90 -7.44
N GLY A 66 -3.09 -14.14 -6.35
CA GLY A 66 -2.07 -14.37 -5.33
C GLY A 66 -0.70 -13.74 -5.62
N LYS A 67 -0.56 -12.97 -6.70
CA LYS A 67 0.63 -12.16 -7.02
C LYS A 67 0.69 -10.85 -6.23
N CYS A 68 -0.44 -10.38 -5.71
CA CYS A 68 -0.48 -9.31 -4.71
C CYS A 68 0.37 -9.70 -3.50
N THR A 69 1.17 -8.76 -2.96
CA THR A 69 1.95 -8.98 -1.74
C THR A 69 1.09 -9.34 -0.53
N TYR A 70 -0.22 -9.09 -0.58
CA TYR A 70 -1.20 -9.60 0.38
C TYR A 70 -1.08 -11.11 0.61
N SER A 71 -0.79 -11.87 -0.45
CA SER A 71 -0.67 -13.33 -0.45
C SER A 71 0.77 -13.82 -0.31
N ALA A 72 1.74 -12.92 -0.11
CA ALA A 72 3.14 -13.31 0.09
C ALA A 72 3.43 -13.65 1.56
N GLY A 73 4.25 -14.67 1.80
CA GLY A 73 4.71 -15.06 3.13
C GLY A 73 3.56 -15.34 4.11
N ASN A 74 3.63 -14.73 5.31
CA ASN A 74 2.61 -14.88 6.36
C ASN A 74 1.23 -14.30 5.97
N GLY A 75 1.14 -13.52 4.88
CA GLY A 75 -0.12 -12.98 4.38
C GLY A 75 -1.15 -14.03 3.98
N ASN A 76 -0.72 -15.26 3.68
CA ASN A 76 -1.62 -16.39 3.39
C ASN A 76 -2.24 -17.05 4.62
N GLN A 77 -1.74 -16.76 5.82
CA GLN A 77 -2.23 -17.40 7.04
C GLN A 77 -3.64 -16.89 7.41
N ALA A 78 -4.51 -17.79 7.85
CA ALA A 78 -5.89 -17.44 8.25
C ALA A 78 -5.91 -16.37 9.35
N ALA A 79 -4.98 -16.44 10.30
CA ALA A 79 -4.82 -15.46 11.37
C ALA A 79 -4.55 -14.03 10.86
N THR A 80 -3.98 -13.89 9.66
CA THR A 80 -3.74 -12.59 9.01
C THR A 80 -4.87 -12.22 8.06
N ARG A 81 -5.43 -13.17 7.32
CA ARG A 81 -6.48 -12.93 6.31
C ARG A 81 -7.83 -12.58 6.92
N LEU A 82 -8.26 -13.32 7.95
CA LEU A 82 -9.58 -13.16 8.56
C LEU A 82 -9.79 -11.77 9.17
N PRO A 83 -8.83 -11.18 9.92
CA PRO A 83 -8.98 -9.80 10.40
C PRO A 83 -9.13 -8.78 9.25
N ARG A 84 -8.39 -8.94 8.14
CA ARG A 84 -8.50 -8.04 6.98
C ARG A 84 -9.89 -8.14 6.34
N ILE A 85 -10.44 -9.35 6.23
CA ILE A 85 -11.81 -9.57 5.74
C ILE A 85 -12.84 -8.92 6.67
N ALA A 86 -12.68 -9.10 7.99
CA ALA A 86 -13.55 -8.50 9.00
C ALA A 86 -13.59 -6.96 8.88
N LYS A 87 -12.41 -6.33 8.78
CA LYS A 87 -12.25 -4.88 8.60
C LYS A 87 -12.95 -4.38 7.33
N THR A 88 -12.74 -5.08 6.21
CA THR A 88 -13.39 -4.71 4.94
C THR A 88 -14.89 -4.88 5.00
N ARG A 89 -15.41 -5.98 5.57
CA ARG A 89 -16.86 -6.14 5.73
C ARG A 89 -17.44 -5.05 6.62
N LEU A 90 -16.77 -4.66 7.70
CA LEU A 90 -17.21 -3.53 8.53
C LEU A 90 -17.28 -2.23 7.71
N PHE A 91 -16.22 -1.90 6.95
CA PHE A 91 -16.17 -0.71 6.10
C PHE A 91 -17.36 -0.56 5.14
N PHE A 92 -17.89 -1.67 4.61
CA PHE A 92 -19.02 -1.67 3.68
C PHE A 92 -20.38 -1.88 4.34
N ARG A 93 -20.45 -2.60 5.46
CA ARG A 93 -21.74 -2.94 6.11
C ARG A 93 -22.16 -1.95 7.18
N ASP A 94 -21.20 -1.31 7.84
CA ASP A 94 -21.43 -0.32 8.88
C ASP A 94 -20.30 0.72 8.84
N ARG A 95 -20.48 1.69 7.93
CA ARG A 95 -19.50 2.74 7.69
C ARG A 95 -19.31 3.63 8.92
N GLU A 96 -20.36 3.93 9.66
CA GLU A 96 -20.30 4.79 10.84
C GLU A 96 -19.45 4.13 11.93
N LEU A 97 -19.68 2.85 12.22
CA LEU A 97 -18.87 2.12 13.19
C LEU A 97 -17.41 1.97 12.73
N PHE A 98 -17.17 1.73 11.43
CA PHE A 98 -15.82 1.72 10.87
C PHE A 98 -15.11 3.05 11.11
N ARG A 99 -15.77 4.16 10.75
CA ARG A 99 -15.25 5.52 10.90
C ARG A 99 -14.96 5.83 12.36
N TRP A 100 -15.93 5.63 13.25
CA TRP A 100 -15.73 5.85 14.69
C TRP A 100 -14.51 5.11 15.22
N LYS A 101 -14.38 3.82 14.87
CA LYS A 101 -13.28 2.98 15.32
C LYS A 101 -11.93 3.43 14.74
N LEU A 102 -11.90 3.87 13.47
CA LEU A 102 -10.70 4.39 12.83
C LEU A 102 -10.20 5.66 13.53
N PHE A 103 -11.09 6.63 13.77
CA PHE A 103 -10.75 7.88 14.44
C PHE A 103 -10.31 7.65 15.89
N TYR A 104 -11.01 6.78 16.61
CA TYR A 104 -10.63 6.41 17.98
C TYR A 104 -9.21 5.81 18.04
N GLU A 105 -8.88 4.90 17.13
CA GLU A 105 -7.55 4.29 17.10
C GLU A 105 -6.47 5.28 16.64
N LEU A 106 -6.76 6.14 15.66
CA LEU A 106 -5.83 7.20 15.24
C LEU A 106 -5.51 8.16 16.37
N GLU A 107 -6.50 8.59 17.15
CA GLU A 107 -6.26 9.48 18.30
C GLU A 107 -5.40 8.80 19.36
N ALA A 108 -5.63 7.51 19.64
CA ALA A 108 -4.77 6.76 20.55
C ALA A 108 -3.31 6.70 20.07
N PHE A 109 -3.08 6.50 18.77
CA PHE A 109 -1.73 6.53 18.19
C PHE A 109 -1.13 7.93 18.13
N ARG A 110 -1.94 8.97 17.93
CA ARG A 110 -1.52 10.37 17.96
C ARG A 110 -1.03 10.77 19.35
N GLU A 111 -1.77 10.42 20.40
CA GLU A 111 -1.37 10.66 21.79
C GLU A 111 -0.08 9.91 22.14
N ARG A 112 0.05 8.68 21.65
CA ARG A 112 1.30 7.93 21.76
C ARG A 112 2.46 8.65 21.07
N ALA A 113 2.27 9.08 19.82
CA ALA A 113 3.30 9.78 19.06
C ALA A 113 3.76 11.06 19.78
N ARG A 114 2.81 11.85 20.31
CA ARG A 114 3.09 13.05 21.12
C ARG A 114 3.91 12.75 22.37
N ARG A 115 3.51 11.74 23.14
CA ARG A 115 4.25 11.29 24.35
C ARG A 115 5.67 10.85 24.02
N GLU A 116 5.87 10.27 22.84
CA GLU A 116 7.17 9.76 22.37
C GLU A 116 7.98 10.79 21.57
N GLY A 117 7.45 12.01 21.37
CA GLY A 117 8.10 13.04 20.56
C GLY A 117 8.24 12.68 19.08
N ARG A 118 7.33 11.85 18.55
CA ARG A 118 7.31 11.34 17.17
C ARG A 118 6.16 11.95 16.36
N THR A 119 6.31 11.92 15.04
CA THR A 119 5.24 12.25 14.08
C THR A 119 4.49 10.98 13.68
N LEU A 120 3.16 10.97 13.83
CA LEU A 120 2.32 9.86 13.37
C LEU A 120 2.35 9.78 11.84
N VAL A 121 2.62 8.59 11.29
CA VAL A 121 2.59 8.31 9.86
C VAL A 121 1.54 7.26 9.56
N VAL A 122 0.55 7.57 8.73
CA VAL A 122 -0.62 6.74 8.49
C VAL A 122 -0.65 6.27 7.04
N ARG A 123 -0.74 4.95 6.84
CA ARG A 123 -0.99 4.35 5.53
C ARG A 123 -2.31 3.58 5.53
N LEU A 124 -3.31 4.14 4.87
CA LEU A 124 -4.66 3.56 4.87
C LEU A 124 -4.84 2.50 3.76
N ASN A 125 -4.06 2.61 2.69
CA ASN A 125 -4.03 1.73 1.53
C ASN A 125 -2.79 0.82 1.56
N THR A 126 -2.81 -0.19 2.44
CA THR A 126 -1.78 -1.24 2.43
C THR A 126 -2.02 -2.26 1.30
N TYR A 127 -3.29 -2.67 1.12
CA TYR A 127 -3.73 -3.62 0.06
C TYR A 127 -5.03 -3.17 -0.60
N SER A 128 -5.39 -1.90 -0.43
CA SER A 128 -6.52 -1.24 -1.08
C SER A 128 -6.01 -0.07 -1.92
N ASP A 129 -6.92 0.53 -2.69
CA ASP A 129 -6.70 1.78 -3.42
C ASP A 129 -8.03 2.55 -3.36
N LEU A 130 -8.29 3.13 -2.18
CA LEU A 130 -9.46 3.94 -1.90
C LEU A 130 -9.04 5.42 -1.84
N ALA A 131 -9.86 6.29 -2.44
CA ALA A 131 -9.70 7.74 -2.40
C ALA A 131 -10.14 8.31 -1.03
N TRP A 132 -9.33 8.10 0.00
CA TRP A 132 -9.62 8.54 1.37
C TRP A 132 -9.85 10.05 1.49
N GLU A 133 -9.16 10.84 0.68
CA GLU A 133 -9.34 12.29 0.56
C GLU A 133 -10.75 12.69 0.13
N THR A 134 -11.47 11.80 -0.57
CA THR A 134 -12.86 12.01 -0.97
C THR A 134 -13.83 11.31 -0.01
N LEU A 135 -13.49 10.10 0.43
CA LEU A 135 -14.38 9.27 1.25
C LEU A 135 -14.50 9.80 2.68
N GLU A 136 -13.41 10.29 3.27
CA GLU A 136 -13.33 10.73 4.66
C GLU A 136 -12.37 11.95 4.77
N PRO A 137 -12.71 13.10 4.18
CA PRO A 137 -11.86 14.29 4.18
C PRO A 137 -11.50 14.79 5.60
N ASP A 138 -12.37 14.53 6.57
CA ASP A 138 -12.17 14.88 7.99
C ASP A 138 -10.91 14.23 8.60
N LEU A 139 -10.43 13.10 8.04
CA LEU A 139 -9.17 12.48 8.48
C LEU A 139 -8.00 13.46 8.37
N PHE A 140 -7.95 14.24 7.30
CA PHE A 140 -6.81 15.09 7.00
C PHE A 140 -6.86 16.42 7.77
N THR A 141 -8.06 16.87 8.15
CA THR A 141 -8.26 18.08 8.95
C THR A 141 -8.12 17.80 10.45
N GLU A 142 -8.72 16.72 10.95
CA GLU A 142 -8.65 16.36 12.38
C GLU A 142 -7.24 15.92 12.79
N PHE A 143 -6.55 15.15 11.92
CA PHE A 143 -5.18 14.68 12.12
C PHE A 143 -4.18 15.47 11.26
N HIS A 144 -4.32 16.80 11.22
CA HIS A 144 -3.44 17.70 10.46
C HIS A 144 -1.96 17.63 10.89
N ASP A 145 -1.66 17.16 12.10
CA ASP A 145 -0.32 16.93 12.65
C ASP A 145 0.24 15.53 12.33
N ALA A 146 -0.54 14.67 11.69
CA ALA A 146 -0.07 13.39 11.15
C ALA A 146 0.35 13.52 9.67
N ARG A 147 1.19 12.60 9.21
CA ARG A 147 1.54 12.43 7.79
C ARG A 147 0.80 11.23 7.21
N PHE A 148 0.00 11.44 6.19
CA PHE A 148 -0.66 10.37 5.45
C PHE A 148 0.15 10.04 4.20
N LEU A 149 0.25 8.76 3.87
CA LEU A 149 0.83 8.31 2.61
C LEU A 149 0.13 7.08 2.09
N ASP A 150 -0.06 6.99 0.77
CA ASP A 150 -0.67 5.82 0.14
C ASP A 150 -0.13 5.59 -1.27
N TYR A 151 -0.41 4.39 -1.79
CA TYR A 151 -0.12 4.04 -3.17
C TYR A 151 -1.43 4.05 -3.95
N THR A 152 -1.41 4.52 -5.18
CA THR A 152 -2.59 4.51 -6.04
C THR A 152 -2.26 4.14 -7.48
N LYS A 153 -3.18 3.48 -8.18
CA LYS A 153 -3.13 3.29 -9.64
C LYS A 153 -4.02 4.27 -10.39
N GLU A 154 -4.76 5.11 -9.67
CA GLU A 154 -5.67 6.10 -10.24
C GLU A 154 -4.88 7.36 -10.59
N TYR A 155 -4.72 7.60 -11.90
CA TYR A 155 -3.91 8.69 -12.42
C TYR A 155 -4.49 10.05 -12.00
N GLU A 156 -5.81 10.19 -12.02
CA GLU A 156 -6.51 11.42 -11.70
C GLU A 156 -6.21 11.91 -10.27
N ARG A 157 -6.03 10.98 -9.32
CA ARG A 157 -5.66 11.29 -7.92
C ARG A 157 -4.26 11.89 -7.80
N MET A 158 -3.33 11.50 -8.68
CA MET A 158 -1.97 12.07 -8.70
C MET A 158 -1.96 13.52 -9.18
N THR A 159 -2.95 13.91 -9.98
CA THR A 159 -3.05 15.24 -10.58
C THR A 159 -4.07 16.15 -9.90
N SER A 160 -4.82 15.62 -8.94
CA SER A 160 -5.81 16.37 -8.16
C SER A 160 -5.16 17.09 -6.99
N GLU A 161 -5.82 18.12 -6.47
CA GLU A 161 -5.40 18.77 -5.22
C GLU A 161 -5.59 17.79 -4.05
N LEU A 162 -4.50 17.51 -3.34
CA LEU A 162 -4.50 16.65 -2.16
C LEU A 162 -4.42 17.49 -0.89
N PRO A 163 -4.95 16.98 0.24
CA PRO A 163 -4.69 17.58 1.54
C PRO A 163 -3.17 17.75 1.78
N PRO A 164 -2.74 18.85 2.43
CA PRO A 164 -1.32 19.22 2.52
C PRO A 164 -0.47 18.23 3.32
N ASN A 165 -1.11 17.39 4.14
CA ASN A 165 -0.48 16.34 4.92
C ASN A 165 -0.60 14.94 4.28
N TYR A 166 -1.03 14.83 3.02
CA TYR A 166 -1.19 13.56 2.30
C TYR A 166 -0.27 13.47 1.08
N SER A 167 0.41 12.34 0.93
CA SER A 167 1.28 12.07 -0.22
C SER A 167 0.89 10.77 -0.92
N LEU A 168 0.73 10.81 -2.24
CA LEU A 168 0.46 9.64 -3.06
C LEU A 168 1.70 9.21 -3.85
N LEU A 169 1.89 7.89 -3.96
CA LEU A 169 2.84 7.28 -4.88
C LEU A 169 2.07 6.52 -5.96
N PHE A 170 2.31 6.86 -7.23
CA PHE A 170 1.66 6.14 -8.31
C PHE A 170 2.23 4.73 -8.45
N SER A 171 1.37 3.73 -8.59
CA SER A 171 1.72 2.33 -8.68
C SER A 171 1.62 1.85 -10.11
N ARG A 172 2.76 1.58 -10.74
CA ARG A 172 2.79 1.02 -12.09
C ARG A 172 2.24 -0.42 -12.08
N SER A 173 1.54 -0.74 -13.16
CA SER A 173 1.05 -2.06 -13.58
C SER A 173 1.23 -2.19 -15.09
N GLU A 174 0.93 -3.37 -15.61
CA GLU A 174 0.94 -3.67 -17.03
C GLU A 174 -0.07 -2.83 -17.85
N GLU A 175 -1.12 -2.30 -17.22
CA GLU A 175 -2.19 -1.56 -17.91
C GLU A 175 -1.98 -0.03 -17.90
N ASN A 176 -1.03 0.49 -17.11
CA ASN A 176 -0.85 1.93 -16.89
C ASN A 176 0.60 2.43 -17.08
N ASP A 177 1.40 1.73 -17.88
CA ASP A 177 2.82 2.07 -18.11
C ASP A 177 3.00 3.49 -18.69
N ALA A 178 2.17 3.86 -19.67
CA ALA A 178 2.21 5.19 -20.27
C ALA A 178 1.92 6.31 -19.25
N GLN A 179 0.93 6.10 -18.38
CA GLN A 179 0.57 7.02 -17.30
C GLN A 179 1.71 7.13 -16.27
N ALA A 180 2.37 6.02 -15.94
CA ALA A 180 3.53 6.01 -15.07
C ALA A 180 4.68 6.86 -15.63
N ARG A 181 5.01 6.68 -16.92
CA ARG A 181 6.08 7.45 -17.59
C ARG A 181 5.75 8.94 -17.67
N GLU A 182 4.51 9.27 -17.98
CA GLU A 182 4.04 10.65 -17.99
C GLU A 182 4.13 11.30 -16.60
N LEU A 183 3.74 10.60 -15.53
CA LEU A 183 3.85 11.11 -14.17
C LEU A 183 5.31 11.34 -13.77
N LEU A 184 6.22 10.45 -14.16
CA LEU A 184 7.66 10.64 -13.94
C LEU A 184 8.21 11.86 -14.68
N SER A 185 7.84 12.05 -15.95
CA SER A 185 8.27 13.24 -16.72
C SER A 185 7.70 14.54 -16.17
N ARG A 186 6.55 14.48 -15.49
CA ARG A 186 5.94 15.59 -14.75
C ARG A 186 6.50 15.81 -13.35
N GLY A 187 7.50 15.02 -12.93
CA GLY A 187 8.18 15.20 -11.65
C GLY A 187 7.60 14.39 -10.49
N HIS A 188 6.67 13.47 -10.72
CA HIS A 188 6.13 12.61 -9.67
C HIS A 188 6.96 11.33 -9.49
N ASN A 189 6.87 10.71 -8.32
CA ASN A 189 7.44 9.38 -8.08
C ASN A 189 6.47 8.29 -8.53
N VAL A 190 7.03 7.17 -8.99
CA VAL A 190 6.28 5.98 -9.40
C VAL A 190 6.90 4.72 -8.78
N SER A 191 6.10 3.84 -8.19
CA SER A 191 6.56 2.51 -7.80
C SER A 191 6.53 1.54 -8.98
N VAL A 192 7.63 0.83 -9.20
CA VAL A 192 7.74 -0.23 -10.22
C VAL A 192 8.19 -1.51 -9.54
N VAL A 193 7.47 -2.61 -9.78
CA VAL A 193 7.89 -3.93 -9.31
C VAL A 193 8.82 -4.53 -10.36
N PHE A 194 10.05 -4.82 -9.99
CA PHE A 194 11.02 -5.48 -10.86
C PHE A 194 11.02 -6.97 -10.61
N GLU A 195 11.28 -7.75 -11.67
CA GLU A 195 11.53 -9.18 -11.56
C GLU A 195 12.94 -9.45 -11.01
N VAL A 196 13.14 -9.06 -9.76
CA VAL A 196 14.37 -9.21 -9.00
C VAL A 196 14.05 -9.99 -7.73
N ALA A 197 14.90 -10.97 -7.41
CA ALA A 197 14.73 -11.80 -6.22
C ALA A 197 15.02 -10.99 -4.93
N PRO A 198 14.40 -11.33 -3.78
CA PRO A 198 14.75 -10.73 -2.50
C PRO A 198 16.25 -10.82 -2.21
N GLY A 199 16.86 -9.71 -1.79
CA GLY A 199 18.30 -9.63 -1.49
C GLY A 199 19.21 -9.44 -2.70
N VAL A 200 18.67 -9.36 -3.92
CA VAL A 200 19.42 -9.00 -5.13
C VAL A 200 19.24 -7.51 -5.43
N ASP A 201 20.27 -6.84 -5.91
CA ASP A 201 20.20 -5.41 -6.21
C ASP A 201 19.17 -5.09 -7.30
N LEU A 202 18.46 -3.98 -7.11
CA LEU A 202 17.57 -3.41 -8.12
C LEU A 202 18.40 -2.75 -9.24
N PRO A 203 17.86 -2.63 -10.47
CA PRO A 203 18.51 -1.81 -11.49
C PRO A 203 18.65 -0.37 -11.00
N THR A 204 19.72 0.33 -11.39
CA THR A 204 19.95 1.73 -10.98
C THR A 204 19.10 2.72 -11.77
N ARG A 205 18.59 2.32 -12.95
CA ARG A 205 17.73 3.11 -13.82
C ARG A 205 16.60 2.27 -14.41
N TRP A 206 15.44 2.89 -14.59
CA TRP A 206 14.35 2.38 -15.41
C TRP A 206 14.35 3.14 -16.74
N PRO A 207 14.56 2.47 -17.89
CA PRO A 207 14.79 3.21 -19.13
C PRO A 207 13.56 3.88 -19.68
N ASP A 208 13.87 4.93 -20.42
CA ASP A 208 12.95 5.80 -21.13
C ASP A 208 13.71 6.40 -22.33
N PRO A 209 13.05 6.70 -23.47
CA PRO A 209 13.71 7.30 -24.62
C PRO A 209 14.55 8.56 -24.32
N GLU A 210 14.23 9.28 -23.23
CA GLU A 210 14.93 10.49 -22.81
C GLU A 210 16.10 10.23 -21.82
N GLY A 211 16.52 8.97 -21.65
CA GLY A 211 17.67 8.59 -20.80
C GLY A 211 17.30 7.87 -19.50
N GLY A 212 16.02 7.62 -19.27
CA GLY A 212 15.51 6.85 -18.13
C GLY A 212 15.50 7.60 -16.79
N PHE A 213 14.87 6.97 -15.82
CA PHE A 213 14.66 7.50 -14.48
C PHE A 213 15.49 6.74 -13.45
N GLU A 214 16.08 7.45 -12.49
CA GLU A 214 16.81 6.83 -11.39
C GLU A 214 15.89 5.99 -10.52
N VAL A 215 16.37 4.80 -10.14
CA VAL A 215 15.67 3.86 -9.27
C VAL A 215 16.24 3.95 -7.86
N ILE A 216 15.37 4.11 -6.89
CA ILE A 216 15.69 3.99 -5.46
C ILE A 216 15.06 2.73 -4.89
N ASP A 217 15.65 2.18 -3.83
CA ASP A 217 15.18 0.94 -3.22
C ASP A 217 13.98 1.19 -2.29
N GLY A 218 12.80 0.84 -2.79
CA GLY A 218 11.54 0.96 -2.08
C GLY A 218 11.30 -0.09 -0.99
N ASP A 219 12.16 -1.10 -0.85
CA ASP A 219 12.04 -2.14 0.17
C ASP A 219 12.59 -1.72 1.55
N HIS A 220 13.40 -0.66 1.64
CA HIS A 220 14.03 -0.21 2.90
C HIS A 220 13.04 0.41 3.91
N HIS A 221 12.08 1.21 3.45
CA HIS A 221 11.08 1.86 4.31
C HIS A 221 9.76 2.09 3.54
N ASP A 222 8.77 2.72 4.16
CA ASP A 222 7.52 3.15 3.48
C ASP A 222 7.36 4.68 3.41
N TYR A 223 8.25 5.47 4.01
CA TYR A 223 8.19 6.94 4.05
C TYR A 223 8.48 7.63 2.70
N ARG A 224 7.60 7.44 1.71
CA ARG A 224 7.78 7.91 0.32
C ARG A 224 7.80 9.44 0.19
N PHE A 225 7.25 10.17 1.16
CA PHE A 225 7.28 11.63 1.22
C PHE A 225 8.70 12.19 1.48
N LEU A 226 9.67 11.35 1.84
CA LEU A 226 11.08 11.72 2.01
C LEU A 226 11.92 11.47 0.75
N ASP A 227 11.36 10.76 -0.24
CA ASP A 227 12.11 10.39 -1.44
C ASP A 227 12.39 11.64 -2.30
N PRO A 228 13.56 11.72 -2.96
CA PRO A 228 13.76 12.71 -4.01
C PRO A 228 12.78 12.50 -5.16
N MET A 229 12.49 13.57 -5.90
CA MET A 229 11.53 13.55 -7.02
C MET A 229 12.14 14.17 -8.29
N PRO A 230 11.88 13.61 -9.49
CA PRO A 230 11.19 12.33 -9.75
C PRO A 230 12.11 11.12 -9.55
N ARG A 231 11.58 10.02 -9.02
CA ARG A 231 12.26 8.74 -8.86
C ARG A 231 11.33 7.56 -9.12
N VAL A 232 11.92 6.49 -9.63
CA VAL A 232 11.31 5.17 -9.62
C VAL A 232 11.57 4.51 -8.27
N VAL A 233 10.51 4.28 -7.51
CA VAL A 233 10.57 3.52 -6.26
C VAL A 233 10.54 2.03 -6.64
N GLY A 234 11.72 1.43 -6.80
CA GLY A 234 11.85 0.05 -7.20
C GLY A 234 11.46 -0.90 -6.07
N LEU A 235 10.64 -1.89 -6.39
CA LEU A 235 10.23 -2.95 -5.46
C LEU A 235 10.63 -4.30 -6.02
N ARG A 236 11.15 -5.18 -5.16
CA ARG A 236 11.39 -6.56 -5.57
C ARG A 236 10.08 -7.33 -5.57
N ARG A 237 9.99 -8.26 -6.51
CA ARG A 237 8.92 -9.25 -6.58
C ARG A 237 8.89 -10.11 -5.32
N LYS A 238 7.68 -10.39 -4.79
CA LYS A 238 7.47 -11.21 -3.59
C LYS A 238 6.41 -12.28 -3.84
N GLY A 239 6.61 -13.49 -3.29
CA GLY A 239 5.54 -14.48 -3.11
C GLY A 239 5.29 -15.49 -4.24
N TRP A 240 5.97 -15.43 -5.39
CA TRP A 240 5.81 -16.41 -6.48
C TRP A 240 7.15 -16.84 -7.12
N ARG A 241 7.19 -17.56 -8.26
CA ARG A 241 8.43 -18.01 -8.92
C ARG A 241 8.97 -16.98 -9.94
N LEU A 242 10.29 -16.81 -10.08
CA LEU A 242 10.86 -16.02 -11.20
C LEU A 242 10.41 -16.58 -12.55
N GLY A 243 10.12 -15.70 -13.51
CA GLY A 243 9.57 -16.02 -14.83
C GLY A 243 8.10 -16.46 -14.81
N GLY A 244 7.42 -16.34 -13.65
CA GLY A 244 6.02 -16.73 -13.48
C GLY A 244 4.99 -15.66 -13.86
N ASP A 245 5.43 -14.49 -14.33
CA ASP A 245 4.52 -13.46 -14.80
C ASP A 245 4.53 -13.38 -16.32
N THR A 246 3.34 -13.54 -16.87
CA THR A 246 3.05 -13.46 -18.30
C THR A 246 2.23 -12.22 -18.63
N THR A 247 1.88 -11.41 -17.63
CA THR A 247 1.04 -10.21 -17.78
C THR A 247 1.86 -8.95 -18.04
N GLY A 248 3.12 -8.95 -17.64
CA GLY A 248 3.98 -7.77 -17.69
C GLY A 248 3.83 -6.85 -16.48
N PHE A 249 3.25 -7.34 -15.38
CA PHE A 249 3.13 -6.63 -14.11
C PHE A 249 4.50 -6.34 -13.48
N VAL A 250 5.40 -7.32 -13.54
CA VAL A 250 6.81 -7.11 -13.19
C VAL A 250 7.62 -6.66 -14.40
N VAL A 251 8.58 -5.78 -14.17
CA VAL A 251 9.51 -5.32 -15.19
C VAL A 251 10.78 -6.15 -15.13
N HIS A 252 11.18 -6.76 -16.25
CA HIS A 252 12.45 -7.46 -16.34
C HIS A 252 13.60 -6.45 -16.46
N PRO A 253 14.67 -6.57 -15.66
CA PRO A 253 15.82 -5.67 -15.74
C PRO A 253 16.52 -5.66 -17.11
N GLU A 254 16.49 -6.76 -17.88
CA GLU A 254 17.14 -6.82 -19.21
C GLU A 254 16.34 -6.10 -20.31
N SER A 255 15.04 -5.89 -20.11
CA SER A 255 14.23 -4.98 -20.93
C SER A 255 14.63 -3.52 -20.78
N ALA A 256 15.62 -3.24 -19.92
CA ALA A 256 16.28 -1.94 -19.78
C ALA A 256 17.41 -1.69 -20.81
N HIS A 257 17.69 -2.63 -21.71
CA HIS A 257 18.72 -2.49 -22.73
C HIS A 257 18.16 -2.78 -24.12
N LEU A 258 17.25 -1.92 -24.59
CA LEU A 258 16.99 -1.74 -26.01
C LEU A 258 16.81 -0.24 -26.28
N GLY A 259 17.91 0.40 -26.66
CA GLY A 259 18.07 1.83 -26.95
C GLY A 259 19.54 2.19 -26.96
#